data_AF-A0A9Y2G9C3-F1
#
_entry.id   AF-A0A9Y2G9C3-F1
#
_cell.length_a   1.000
_cell.length_b   1.000
_cell.length_c   1.000
_cell.angle_alpha   90.00
_cell.angle_beta   90.00
_cell.angle_gamma   90.00
#
_symmetry.space_group_name_H-M   'P 1'
#
loop_
_entity.id
_entity.type
_entity.pdbx_description
1 polymer ?
#
loop_
_entity_poly.entity_id
_entity_poly.type
_entity_poly.pdbx_seq_one_letter_code
_entity_poly.pdbx_strand_id
1 'polypeptide(L)'
;MMNRNQDRALRKICRQGGKLTLPTTDGPLTIEVTLRQRTNHPDRADAKISESPTSFLKLNDWSPRELYADLAERIEDQYQVLSEADDAPEVQS
;
A
#
# COMPACT_ATOMS: atom_id res chain seq x y z
N MET A 1 1.98 0.10 -13.72
CA MET A 1 1.02 1.09 -13.19
C MET A 1 -0.06 0.34 -12.43
N MET A 2 -0.38 0.75 -11.21
CA MET A 2 -1.39 0.06 -10.39
C MET A 2 -2.77 0.13 -11.02
N ASN A 3 -3.59 -0.90 -10.78
CA ASN A 3 -5.00 -0.82 -11.15
C ASN A 3 -5.79 0.08 -10.18
N ARG A 4 -7.00 0.48 -10.57
CA ARG A 4 -7.86 1.39 -9.78
C ARG A 4 -8.23 0.83 -8.39
N ASN A 5 -8.34 -0.49 -8.27
CA ASN A 5 -8.68 -1.15 -7.01
C ASN A 5 -7.49 -1.11 -6.04
N GLN A 6 -6.28 -1.37 -6.54
CA GLN A 6 -5.03 -1.30 -5.79
C GLN A 6 -4.76 0.13 -5.31
N ASP A 7 -4.93 1.15 -6.17
CA ASP A 7 -4.81 2.55 -5.78
C ASP A 7 -5.81 2.93 -4.68
N ARG A 8 -7.07 2.52 -4.82
CA ARG A 8 -8.11 2.76 -3.82
C ARG A 8 -7.78 2.06 -2.49
N ALA A 9 -7.23 0.84 -2.54
CA ALA A 9 -6.81 0.09 -1.38
C ALA A 9 -5.63 0.78 -0.67
N LEU A 10 -4.62 1.24 -1.44
CA LEU A 10 -3.48 2.00 -0.91
C LEU A 10 -3.94 3.27 -0.21
N ARG A 11 -4.80 4.05 -0.87
CA ARG A 11 -5.39 5.27 -0.28
C ARG A 11 -6.18 4.97 0.99
N LYS A 12 -6.88 3.83 1.03
CA LYS A 12 -7.64 3.40 2.22
C LYS A 12 -6.71 3.10 3.39
N ILE A 13 -5.67 2.29 3.20
CA ILE A 13 -4.73 1.93 4.29
C ILE A 13 -3.94 3.14 4.78
N CYS A 14 -3.61 4.10 3.91
CA CYS A 14 -2.94 5.35 4.33
C CYS A 14 -3.82 6.20 5.27
N ARG A 15 -5.14 6.15 5.10
CA ARG A 15 -6.10 6.94 5.90
C ARG A 15 -6.62 6.23 7.13
N GLN A 16 -6.67 4.90 7.12
CA GLN A 16 -7.32 4.09 8.16
C GLN A 16 -6.32 3.20 8.92
N GLY A 17 -5.08 3.13 8.45
CA GLY A 17 -4.13 2.10 8.87
C GLY A 17 -4.51 0.73 8.29
N GLY A 18 -3.67 -0.25 8.57
CA GLY A 18 -3.88 -1.64 8.18
C GLY A 18 -2.77 -2.16 7.27
N LYS A 19 -3.08 -3.24 6.55
CA LYS A 19 -2.11 -3.98 5.73
C LYS A 19 -2.67 -4.16 4.33
N LEU A 20 -1.82 -3.95 3.33
CA LEU A 20 -2.09 -4.22 1.93
C LEU A 20 -0.96 -5.09 1.38
N THR A 21 -1.31 -6.13 0.65
CA THR A 21 -0.34 -6.94 -0.08
C THR A 21 -0.65 -6.81 -1.57
N LEU A 22 0.36 -6.43 -2.34
CA LEU A 22 0.28 -6.27 -3.79
C LEU A 22 1.11 -7.36 -4.45
N PRO A 23 0.58 -8.07 -5.47
CA PRO A 23 1.38 -8.98 -6.27
C PRO A 23 2.35 -8.16 -7.13
N THR A 24 3.65 -8.47 -7.08
CA THR A 24 4.66 -7.93 -8.01
C THR A 24 5.35 -9.09 -8.74
N THR A 25 6.16 -8.77 -9.74
CA THR A 25 6.98 -9.75 -10.49
C THR A 25 7.96 -10.51 -9.61
N ASP A 26 8.48 -9.86 -8.57
CA ASP A 26 9.56 -10.38 -7.72
C ASP A 26 9.03 -11.03 -6.43
N GLY A 27 7.71 -10.94 -6.19
CA GLY A 27 7.04 -11.53 -5.04
C GLY A 27 5.90 -10.65 -4.51
N PRO A 28 5.27 -11.03 -3.39
CA PRO A 28 4.26 -10.19 -2.77
C PRO A 28 4.90 -9.00 -2.04
N LEU A 29 4.60 -7.78 -2.48
CA LEU A 29 4.94 -6.55 -1.77
C LEU A 29 3.92 -6.29 -0.66
N THR A 30 4.38 -6.20 0.59
CA THR A 30 3.52 -5.91 1.73
C THR A 30 3.74 -4.49 2.24
N ILE A 31 2.65 -3.76 2.43
CA ILE A 31 2.61 -2.39 2.96
C ILE A 31 1.76 -2.40 4.22
N GLU A 32 2.35 -2.04 5.35
CA GLU A 32 1.69 -1.93 6.65
C GLU A 32 1.70 -0.48 7.09
N VAL A 33 0.53 0.10 7.39
CA VAL A 33 0.38 1.48 7.84
C VAL A 33 -0.19 1.50 9.25
N THR A 34 0.46 2.24 10.15
CA THR A 34 0.03 2.45 11.53
C THR A 34 -0.28 3.93 11.74
N LEU A 35 -1.52 4.23 12.12
CA LEU A 35 -1.92 5.60 12.46
C LEU A 35 -1.53 5.94 13.90
N ARG A 36 -1.01 7.16 14.07
CA ARG A 36 -0.73 7.80 15.36
C ARG A 36 -1.69 8.97 15.53
N GLN A 37 -2.79 8.70 16.19
CA GLN A 37 -3.73 9.75 16.59
C GLN A 37 -3.12 10.53 17.76
N ARG A 38 -3.20 11.86 17.69
CA ARG A 38 -2.70 12.76 18.74
C ARG A 38 -3.82 13.71 19.13
N THR A 39 -4.16 13.77 20.42
CA THR A 39 -5.37 14.43 20.93
C THR A 39 -5.50 15.92 20.59
N ASN A 40 -4.44 16.60 20.11
CA ASN A 40 -4.48 18.01 19.68
C ASN A 40 -3.51 18.31 18.51
N HIS A 41 -3.06 17.29 17.79
CA HIS A 41 -2.14 17.48 16.66
C HIS A 41 -2.68 16.79 15.42
N PRO A 42 -2.26 17.21 14.21
CA PRO A 42 -2.66 16.54 13.00
C PRO A 42 -2.23 15.06 13.05
N ASP A 43 -3.08 14.19 12.50
CA ASP A 43 -2.80 12.76 12.43
C ASP A 43 -1.46 12.49 11.73
N ARG A 44 -0.77 11.47 12.24
CA ARG A 44 0.50 10.98 11.70
C ARG A 44 0.38 9.51 11.39
N ALA A 45 1.21 9.04 10.47
CA ALA A 45 1.23 7.66 10.05
C ALA A 45 2.67 7.19 9.91
N ASP A 46 2.91 5.95 10.32
CA ASP A 46 4.11 5.20 9.94
C ASP A 46 3.72 4.18 8.87
N ALA A 47 4.63 3.91 7.95
CA ALA A 47 4.50 2.81 7.02
C ALA A 47 5.73 1.90 7.05
N LYS A 48 5.49 0.63 6.78
CA LYS A 48 6.51 -0.38 6.52
C LYS A 48 6.22 -1.01 5.17
N ILE A 49 7.22 -1.01 4.30
CA ILE A 49 7.18 -1.67 2.99
C ILE A 49 8.13 -2.86 3.05
N SER A 50 7.70 -4.06 2.70
CA SER A 50 8.52 -5.26 2.76
C SER A 50 8.21 -6.23 1.62
N GLU A 51 9.25 -6.69 0.94
CA GLU A 51 9.19 -7.77 -0.07
C GLU A 51 9.49 -9.14 0.56
N SER A 52 10.10 -9.14 1.76
CA SER A 52 10.43 -10.35 2.50
C SER A 52 10.34 -10.12 4.01
N PRO A 53 10.32 -11.18 4.83
CA PRO A 53 10.32 -11.04 6.30
C PRO A 53 11.56 -10.32 6.85
N THR A 54 12.67 -10.33 6.12
CA THR A 54 13.98 -9.85 6.57
C THR A 54 14.38 -8.50 5.98
N SER A 55 13.75 -8.05 4.90
CA SER A 55 14.01 -6.76 4.26
C SER A 55 12.79 -5.86 4.31
N PHE A 56 12.94 -4.67 4.89
CA PHE A 56 11.87 -3.68 4.90
C PHE A 56 12.40 -2.24 4.92
N LEU A 57 11.63 -1.36 4.29
CA LEU A 57 11.77 0.09 4.40
C LEU A 57 10.73 0.61 5.40
N LYS A 58 11.13 1.57 6.24
CA LYS A 58 10.23 2.20 7.22
C LYS A 58 10.14 3.71 7.00
N LEU A 59 8.92 4.21 6.86
CA LEU A 59 8.58 5.63 6.81
C LEU A 59 7.91 5.98 8.14
N ASN A 60 8.34 7.03 8.84
CA ASN A 60 7.80 7.37 10.16
C ASN A 60 7.32 8.82 10.21
N ASP A 61 6.26 9.06 10.97
CA ASP A 61 5.73 10.40 11.27
C ASP A 61 5.31 11.22 10.04
N TRP A 62 4.73 10.57 9.04
CA TRP A 62 4.20 11.24 7.83
C TRP A 62 2.76 11.69 8.03
N SER A 63 2.32 12.73 7.30
CA SER A 63 0.88 12.95 7.16
C SER A 63 0.26 11.86 6.27
N PRO A 64 -0.99 11.42 6.53
CA PRO A 64 -1.65 10.40 5.69
C PRO A 64 -1.69 10.73 4.19
N ARG A 65 -1.73 12.01 3.85
CA ARG A 65 -1.79 12.49 2.46
C ARG A 65 -0.43 12.40 1.78
N GLU A 66 0.62 12.87 2.45
CA GLU A 66 1.99 12.79 1.92
C GLU A 66 2.45 11.34 1.85
N LEU A 67 2.09 10.53 2.84
CA LEU A 67 2.40 9.11 2.87
C LEU A 67 1.83 8.38 1.65
N TYR A 68 0.58 8.66 1.27
CA TYR A 68 0.00 8.08 0.07
C TYR A 68 0.76 8.48 -1.20
N ALA A 69 1.13 9.76 -1.32
CA ALA A 69 1.85 10.24 -2.51
C ALA A 69 3.22 9.57 -2.65
N ASP A 70 4.01 9.55 -1.56
CA ASP A 70 5.34 8.93 -1.54
C ASP A 70 5.26 7.41 -1.75
N LEU A 71 4.27 6.72 -1.15
CA LEU A 71 4.06 5.29 -1.40
C LEU A 71 3.65 5.02 -2.85
N ALA A 72 2.74 5.79 -3.43
CA ALA A 72 2.29 5.57 -4.80
C ALA A 72 3.45 5.75 -5.79
N GLU A 73 4.21 6.84 -5.66
CA GLU A 73 5.39 7.12 -6.50
C GLU A 73 6.45 6.03 -6.38
N ARG A 74 6.84 5.67 -5.15
CA ARG A 74 7.81 4.59 -4.92
C ARG A 74 7.37 3.28 -5.54
N ILE A 75 6.09 2.94 -5.41
CA ILE A 75 5.61 1.66 -5.91
C ILE A 75 5.58 1.65 -7.44
N GLU A 76 5.23 2.77 -8.07
CA GLU A 76 5.30 2.89 -9.53
C GLU A 76 6.73 2.86 -10.07
N ASP A 77 7.68 3.45 -9.34
CA ASP A 77 9.08 3.53 -9.76
C ASP A 77 9.88 2.25 -9.48
N GLN A 78 9.64 1.60 -8.35
CA GLN A 78 10.48 0.51 -7.85
C GLN A 78 9.89 -0.88 -8.05
N TYR A 79 8.56 -0.98 -8.20
CA TYR A 79 7.89 -2.28 -8.21
C TYR A 79 7.00 -2.45 -9.44
N GLN A 80 7.18 -3.57 -10.14
CA GLN A 80 6.28 -3.96 -11.22
C GLN A 80 5.05 -4.67 -10.64
N VAL A 81 4.10 -3.89 -10.13
CA VAL A 81 2.83 -4.40 -9.59
C VAL A 81 2.00 -5.04 -10.70
N LEU A 82 1.61 -6.29 -10.49
CA LEU A 82 0.74 -7.02 -11.40
C LEU A 82 -0.70 -6.55 -11.18
N SER A 83 -1.40 -6.24 -12.27
CA SER A 83 -2.86 -6.10 -12.21
C SER A 83 -3.43 -7.49 -11.92
N GLU A 84 -4.29 -7.62 -10.90
CA GLU A 84 -5.14 -8.80 -10.79
C GLU A 84 -5.87 -8.95 -12.12
N ALA A 85 -5.50 -9.98 -12.89
CA ALA A 85 -6.30 -10.39 -14.02
C ALA A 85 -7.65 -10.83 -13.43
N ASP A 86 -8.72 -10.26 -13.97
CA ASP A 86 -10.09 -10.66 -13.71
C ASP A 86 -10.25 -12.11 -14.20
N ASP A 87 -9.82 -13.07 -13.39
CA ASP A 87 -9.94 -14.50 -13.69
C ASP A 87 -11.00 -15.10 -12.79
N ALA A 88 -12.25 -14.93 -13.23
CA ALA A 88 -13.28 -15.91 -12.99
C ALA A 88 -14.12 -16.04 -14.28
N PRO A 89 -14.24 -17.24 -14.87
CA PRO A 89 -15.11 -17.44 -16.02
C PRO A 89 -16.56 -17.20 -15.61
N GLU A 90 -17.30 -16.44 -16.42
CA GLU A 90 -18.77 -16.42 -16.36
C GLU A 90 -19.29 -17.84 -16.58
N VAL A 91 -19.58 -18.55 -15.49
CA VAL A 91 -20.36 -19.79 -15.56
C VAL A 91 -21.81 -19.38 -15.77
N GLN A 92 -22.22 -19.30 -17.04
CA GLN A 92 -23.63 -19.37 -17.41
C GLN A 92 -24.13 -20.80 -17.14
N SER A 93 -25.12 -20.95 -16.26
CA SER A 93 -25.98 -22.14 -16.14
C SER A 93 -27.34 -21.73 -15.61
#